data_AF-A0A382DV51-F1
#
_entry.id   AF-A0A382DV51-F1
#
_cell.length_a   1.000
_cell.length_b   1.000
_cell.length_c   1.000
_cell.angle_alpha   90.00
_cell.angle_beta   90.00
_cell.angle_gamma   90.00
#
_symmetry.space_group_name_H-M   'P 1'
#
loop_
_entity.id
_entity.type
_entity.pdbx_description
1 polymer ?
#
loop_
_entity_poly.entity_id
_entity_poly.type
_entity_poly.pdbx_seq_one_letter_code
_entity_poly.pdbx_strand_id
1 'polypeptide(L)' 'MEYRRMSVDRAVQKVINKLTDRGGTGGLIALDHRGNIAMSFNTPGMYRGYILDNGNPEILFFDK' A
#
# COMPACT_ATOMS: atom_id res chain seq x y z
N MET A 1 -12.12 2.05 -3.77
CA MET A 1 -12.28 1.06 -4.85
C MET A 1 -13.72 0.99 -5.31
N GLU A 2 -14.66 0.67 -4.42
CA GLU A 2 -16.12 0.55 -4.65
C GLU A 2 -16.73 1.61 -5.60
N TYR A 3 -16.71 2.90 -5.21
CA TYR A 3 -17.38 3.95 -6.00
C TYR A 3 -16.66 4.35 -7.30
N ARG A 4 -15.33 4.21 -7.33
CA ARG A 4 -14.48 4.67 -8.45
C ARG A 4 -13.92 3.55 -9.30
N ARG A 5 -14.30 2.31 -9.00
CA ARG A 5 -13.81 1.06 -9.62
C ARG A 5 -12.27 1.02 -9.79
N MET A 6 -11.55 1.59 -8.83
CA MET A 6 -10.08 1.60 -8.81
C MET A 6 -9.57 0.28 -8.25
N SER A 7 -8.44 -0.22 -8.76
CA SER A 7 -7.65 -1.27 -8.09
C SER A 7 -7.15 -0.78 -6.73
N VAL A 8 -6.81 -1.73 -5.85
CA VAL A 8 -6.25 -1.41 -4.53
C VAL A 8 -4.98 -0.57 -4.65
N ASP A 9 -4.08 -0.94 -5.56
CA ASP A 9 -2.83 -0.21 -5.85
C ASP A 9 -3.08 1.27 -6.20
N ARG A 10 -3.92 1.54 -7.21
CA ARG A 10 -4.25 2.92 -7.61
C ARG A 10 -4.96 3.70 -6.50
N ALA A 11 -5.80 3.03 -5.71
CA ALA A 11 -6.51 3.66 -4.61
C ALA A 11 -5.55 4.06 -3.48
N VAL A 12 -4.62 3.17 -3.11
CA VAL A 12 -3.61 3.44 -2.08
C VAL A 12 -2.67 4.56 -2.54
N GLN A 13 -2.14 4.50 -3.77
CA GLN A 13 -1.27 5.56 -4.28
C GLN A 13 -1.97 6.92 -4.27
N LYS A 14 -3.25 6.97 -4.64
CA LYS A 14 -4.04 8.20 -4.61
C LYS A 14 -4.20 8.75 -3.20
N VAL A 15 -4.36 7.89 -2.19
CA VAL A 15 -4.46 8.29 -0.78
C VAL A 15 -3.13 8.83 -0.28
N ILE A 16 -2.02 8.16 -0.60
CA ILE A 16 -0.67 8.63 -0.24
C ILE A 16 -0.37 9.98 -0.89
N ASN A 17 -0.66 10.16 -2.18
CA ASN A 17 -0.49 11.46 -2.83
C ASN A 17 -1.32 12.57 -2.15
N LYS A 18 -2.59 12.28 -1.84
CA LYS A 18 -3.46 13.22 -1.12
C LYS A 18 -2.94 13.56 0.29
N LEU A 19 -2.31 12.60 0.96
CA LEU A 19 -1.67 12.80 2.26
C LEU A 19 -0.45 13.72 2.11
N THR A 20 0.42 13.45 1.13
CA THR A 20 1.58 14.29 0.78
C THR A 20 1.16 15.73 0.47
N ASP A 21 0.14 15.92 -0.37
CA ASP A 21 -0.37 17.24 -0.77
C ASP A 21 -0.88 18.08 0.42
N ARG A 22 -1.17 17.41 1.54
CA ARG A 22 -1.64 18.03 2.79
C ARG A 22 -0.53 18.15 3.84
N GLY A 23 0.72 17.91 3.46
CA GLY A 23 1.89 17.94 4.36
C GLY A 23 1.96 16.76 5.33
N GLY A 24 1.14 15.72 5.13
CA GLY A 24 1.15 14.54 5.96
C GLY A 24 2.19 13.53 5.50
N THR A 25 2.72 12.76 6.45
CA THR A 25 3.66 11.66 6.20
C THR A 25 3.10 10.35 6.77
N GLY A 26 3.35 9.25 6.06
CA GLY A 26 2.92 7.92 6.48
C GLY A 26 2.89 6.92 5.32
N GLY A 27 2.29 5.77 5.62
CA GLY A 27 2.09 4.68 4.68
C GLY A 27 0.93 3.82 5.12
N LEU A 28 0.48 2.93 4.25
CA LEU A 28 -0.54 1.96 4.60
C LEU A 28 -0.37 0.67 3.82
N ILE A 29 -0.88 -0.41 4.38
CA ILE A 29 -0.95 -1.73 3.76
C ILE A 29 -2.43 -2.02 3.50
N ALA A 30 -2.75 -2.45 2.28
CA ALA A 30 -4.10 -2.82 1.88
C ALA A 30 -4.10 -4.15 1.12
N LEU A 31 -5.13 -4.95 1.37
CA LEU A 31 -5.43 -6.21 0.68
C LEU A 31 -6.86 -6.12 0.14
N ASP A 32 -7.07 -6.43 -1.14
CA ASP A 32 -8.42 -6.51 -1.69
C ASP A 32 -9.02 -7.92 -1.64
N HIS A 33 -10.31 -8.01 -1.99
CA HIS A 33 -11.05 -9.27 -1.98
C HIS A 33 -10.55 -10.32 -3.00
N ARG A 34 -9.63 -9.96 -3.89
CA ARG A 34 -9.01 -10.86 -4.87
C ARG A 34 -7.60 -11.27 -4.46
N GLY A 35 -7.13 -10.84 -3.28
CA GLY A 35 -5.78 -11.13 -2.80
C GLY A 35 -4.71 -10.16 -3.32
N ASN A 36 -5.07 -9.07 -4.01
CA ASN A 36 -4.07 -8.09 -4.44
C ASN A 36 -3.62 -7.23 -3.24
N ILE A 37 -2.31 -7.01 -3.13
CA ILE A 37 -1.70 -6.22 -2.06
C ILE A 37 -1.21 -4.89 -2.61
N ALA A 38 -1.37 -3.81 -1.83
CA ALA A 38 -0.73 -2.51 -2.06
C ALA A 38 -0.08 -2.01 -0.77
N MET A 39 1.12 -1.42 -0.88
CA MET A 39 1.93 -1.00 0.26
C MET A 39 2.68 0.32 -0.01
N SER A 40 1.97 1.36 -0.46
CA SER A 40 2.60 2.66 -0.71
C SER A 40 2.82 3.45 0.59
N PHE A 41 3.87 4.26 0.59
CA PHE A 41 4.25 5.16 1.67
C PHE A 41 4.94 6.40 1.08
N ASN A 42 5.00 7.49 1.84
CA ASN A 42 5.76 8.70 1.49
C ASN A 42 6.84 9.05 2.54
N THR A 43 7.06 8.16 3.50
CA THR A 43 8.16 8.24 4.46
C THR A 43 9.48 7.79 3.80
N PRO A 44 10.66 8.07 4.41
CA PRO A 44 11.94 7.55 3.90
C PRO A 44 12.02 6.02 3.85
N GLY A 45 11.18 5.33 4.62
CA GLY A 45 11.04 3.88 4.63
C GLY A 45 9.79 3.45 5.40
N MET A 46 9.35 2.21 5.19
CA MET A 46 8.23 1.60 5.88
C MET A 46 8.53 0.12 6.13
N TYR A 47 8.79 -0.25 7.40
CA TYR A 47 8.85 -1.64 7.82
C TYR A 47 7.51 -2.31 7.54
N ARG A 48 7.51 -3.32 6.69
CA ARG A 48 6.29 -4.00 6.24
C ARG A 48 6.58 -5.43 5.82
N GLY A 49 5.56 -6.25 5.86
CA GLY A 49 5.61 -7.58 5.29
C GLY A 49 4.23 -8.17 5.13
N TYR A 50 4.16 -9.23 4.33
CA TYR A 50 2.93 -9.98 4.12
C TYR A 50 3.25 -11.45 3.80
N ILE A 51 2.25 -12.31 3.99
CA ILE A 51 2.24 -13.71 3.58
C ILE A 51 0.92 -13.93 2.85
N LEU A 52 0.97 -14.58 1.68
CA LEU A 52 -0.21 -15.01 0.94
C LEU A 52 -0.41 -16.53 1.09
N ASP A 53 -1.41 -17.07 0.42
CA ASP A 53 -1.74 -18.51 0.43
C ASP A 53 -0.58 -19.42 -0.02
N ASN A 54 0.38 -18.90 -0.78
CA ASN A 54 1.61 -19.61 -1.16
C ASN A 54 2.58 -19.86 0.01
N GLY A 55 2.33 -19.28 1.19
CA GLY A 55 3.12 -19.46 2.41
C GLY A 55 4.50 -18.75 2.41
N ASN A 56 4.85 -18.04 1.35
CA ASN A 56 6.14 -17.34 1.25
C ASN A 56 6.04 -15.94 1.87
N PRO A 57 6.85 -15.61 2.90
CA PRO A 57 6.88 -14.28 3.47
C PRO A 57 7.66 -13.30 2.59
N GLU A 58 7.11 -12.10 2.43
CA GLU A 58 7.79 -10.94 1.87
C GLU A 58 8.00 -9.91 2.99
N ILE A 59 9.24 -9.46 3.18
CA ILE A 59 9.63 -8.51 4.23
C ILE A 59 10.42 -7.39 3.58
N LEU A 60 10.02 -6.14 3.85
CA LEU A 60 10.51 -4.95 3.16
C LEU A 60 10.69 -3.79 4.14
N PHE A 61 11.61 -2.89 3.83
CA PHE A 61 11.81 -1.64 4.57
C PHE A 61 11.86 -0.44 3.62
N PHE A 62 12.79 -0.44 2.67
CA PHE A 62 12.86 0.59 1.63
C PHE A 62 11.97 0.25 0.42
N ASP A 63 11.95 1.13 -0.58
CA ASP A 63 11.39 0.81 -1.89
C ASP A 63 12.22 -0.30 -2.56
N LYS A 64 11.53 -1.13 -3.37
CA LYS A 64 12.17 -2.13 -4.23
C LYS A 64 12.79 -1.44 -5.44
#